data_AF-T1ZBH2-F1
#
_entry.id   AF-T1ZBH2-F1
#
_cell.length_a   1.000
_cell.length_b   1.000
_cell.length_c   1.000
_cell.angle_alpha   90.00
_cell.angle_beta   90.00
_cell.angle_gamma   90.00
#
_symmetry.space_group_name_H-M   'P 1'
#
loop_
_entity.id
_entity.type
_entity.pdbx_description
1 polymer ?
#
loop_
_entity_poly.entity_id
_entity_poly.type
_entity_poly.pdbx_seq_one_letter_code
_entity_poly.pdbx_strand_id
1 'polypeptide(L)'
;MSETYLPVKESLGYKNVKTALLNIFQMNLDDLFILENSYEGFNFSITYRGYDVEMGIPDAQKNTQFQFGEGGIFKILLDDPNYPENSILEKIFLEFLIDNQSIREKIEYTFGKNEKDIEYALQVLKGYLDKKYEEEHDLVK
;
A
#
# COMPACT_ATOMS: atom_id res chain seq x y z
N MET A 1 -2.99 32.16 0.05
CA MET A 1 -1.71 31.61 0.54
C MET A 1 -1.24 30.64 -0.53
N SER A 2 0.03 30.64 -0.93
CA SER A 2 0.55 29.57 -1.79
C SER A 2 0.68 28.31 -0.94
N GLU A 3 -0.16 27.32 -1.20
CA GLU A 3 -0.06 26.00 -0.56
C GLU A 3 1.35 25.46 -0.83
N THR A 4 2.13 25.28 0.23
CA THR A 4 3.51 24.79 0.14
C THR A 4 3.47 23.36 0.66
N TYR A 5 3.66 22.39 -0.23
CA TYR A 5 3.68 20.97 0.11
C TYR A 5 4.94 20.64 0.90
N LEU A 6 4.84 19.70 1.84
CA LEU A 6 6.02 19.23 2.55
C LEU A 6 6.86 18.32 1.64
N PRO A 7 8.18 18.24 1.86
CA PRO A 7 8.97 17.13 1.34
C PRO A 7 8.32 15.79 1.73
N VAL A 8 8.36 14.80 0.84
CA VAL A 8 7.72 13.47 1.05
C VAL A 8 8.04 12.90 2.43
N LYS A 9 9.32 12.88 2.83
CA LYS A 9 9.75 12.32 4.12
C LYS A 9 9.25 13.10 5.34
N GLU A 10 8.87 14.35 5.16
CA GLU A 10 8.30 15.20 6.20
C GLU A 10 6.77 15.07 6.30
N SER A 11 6.11 14.56 5.25
CA SER A 11 4.67 14.33 5.21
C SER A 11 4.20 13.37 6.31
N LEU A 12 2.97 13.57 6.76
CA LEU A 12 2.34 12.68 7.74
C LEU A 12 2.14 11.27 7.17
N GLY A 13 1.75 11.18 5.89
CA GLY A 13 1.57 9.91 5.20
C GLY A 13 2.85 9.06 5.21
N TYR A 14 3.99 9.65 4.87
CA TYR A 14 5.27 8.94 4.88
C TYR A 14 5.64 8.43 6.27
N LYS A 15 5.52 9.27 7.30
CA LYS A 15 5.83 8.90 8.70
C LYS A 15 4.97 7.74 9.19
N ASN A 16 3.68 7.75 8.86
CA ASN A 16 2.76 6.70 9.25
C ASN A 16 3.01 5.41 8.48
N VAL A 17 3.24 5.48 7.16
CA VAL A 17 3.62 4.30 6.36
C VAL A 17 4.93 3.69 6.87
N LYS A 18 5.94 4.52 7.15
CA LYS A 18 7.21 4.05 7.72
C LYS A 18 7.00 3.28 9.02
N THR A 19 6.20 3.80 9.93
CA THR A 19 5.93 3.18 11.23
C THR A 19 5.17 1.86 11.07
N ALA A 20 4.09 1.88 10.28
CA ALA A 20 3.28 0.69 10.03
C ALA A 20 4.08 -0.42 9.32
N LEU A 21 4.91 -0.06 8.34
CA LEU A 21 5.78 -1.01 7.63
C LEU A 21 6.79 -1.65 8.58
N LEU A 22 7.40 -0.86 9.47
CA LEU A 22 8.30 -1.37 10.49
C LEU A 22 7.57 -2.32 11.45
N ASN A 23 6.37 -1.97 11.89
CA ASN A 23 5.61 -2.80 12.84
C ASN A 23 5.20 -4.15 12.23
N ILE A 24 4.67 -4.16 11.00
CA ILE A 24 4.07 -5.36 10.40
C ILE A 24 5.10 -6.23 9.66
N PHE A 25 6.00 -5.61 8.90
CA PHE A 25 6.98 -6.32 8.06
C PHE A 25 8.40 -6.27 8.62
N GLN A 26 8.65 -5.52 9.70
CA GLN A 26 10.01 -5.31 10.25
C GLN A 26 10.96 -4.71 9.20
N MET A 27 10.40 -3.90 8.29
CA MET A 27 11.12 -3.21 7.23
C MET A 27 11.07 -1.70 7.47
N ASN A 28 12.22 -1.05 7.36
CA ASN A 28 12.32 0.39 7.49
C ASN A 28 12.19 1.06 6.10
N LEU A 29 11.19 1.93 5.94
CA LEU A 29 10.92 2.61 4.68
C LEU A 29 12.09 3.48 4.20
N ASP A 30 12.91 4.02 5.11
CA ASP A 30 14.08 4.83 4.74
C ASP A 30 15.21 4.03 4.07
N ASP A 31 15.20 2.70 4.21
CA ASP A 31 16.20 1.81 3.62
C ASP A 31 15.79 1.32 2.22
N LEU A 32 14.58 1.67 1.78
CA LEU A 32 14.02 1.28 0.48
C LEU A 32 14.24 2.37 -0.58
N PHE A 33 14.25 1.96 -1.84
CA PHE A 33 14.17 2.91 -2.94
C PHE A 33 12.77 3.53 -2.98
N ILE A 34 12.70 4.86 -2.83
CA ILE A 34 11.46 5.63 -2.88
C ILE A 34 11.41 6.40 -4.19
N LEU A 35 10.36 6.18 -4.97
CA LEU A 35 9.99 7.04 -6.07
C LEU A 35 9.10 8.17 -5.55
N GLU A 36 9.69 9.34 -5.33
CA GLU A 36 8.95 10.54 -4.99
C GLU A 36 8.20 11.05 -6.22
N ASN A 37 6.93 11.40 -6.05
CA ASN A 37 6.10 11.97 -7.09
C ASN A 37 5.89 13.47 -6.85
N SER A 38 4.88 14.08 -7.47
CA SER A 38 4.56 15.48 -7.19
C SER A 38 4.02 15.61 -5.77
N TYR A 39 4.14 16.81 -5.19
CA TYR A 39 3.55 17.10 -3.88
C TYR A 39 4.14 16.22 -2.76
N GLU A 40 3.28 15.54 -1.98
CA GLU A 40 3.65 14.60 -0.90
C GLU A 40 3.51 13.13 -1.33
N GLY A 41 3.28 12.86 -2.62
CA GLY A 41 3.08 11.50 -3.13
C GLY A 41 4.39 10.73 -3.27
N PHE A 42 4.33 9.41 -3.04
CA PHE A 42 5.48 8.52 -3.17
C PHE A 42 5.05 7.07 -3.40
N ASN A 43 5.91 6.30 -4.06
CA ASN A 43 5.75 4.87 -4.24
C ASN A 43 7.06 4.14 -3.88
N PHE A 44 6.92 2.89 -3.47
CA PHE A 44 8.03 1.99 -3.16
C PHE A 44 7.58 0.55 -3.35
N SER A 45 8.55 -0.37 -3.38
CA SER A 45 8.28 -1.79 -3.50
C SER A 45 8.98 -2.57 -2.40
N ILE A 46 8.37 -3.69 -2.01
CA ILE A 46 9.02 -4.70 -1.17
C ILE A 46 8.86 -6.08 -1.81
N THR A 47 9.74 -7.00 -1.44
CA THR A 47 9.55 -8.43 -1.70
C THR A 47 9.28 -9.13 -0.36
N TYR A 48 8.18 -9.86 -0.26
CA TYR A 48 7.85 -10.66 0.92
C TYR A 48 7.48 -12.08 0.51
N ARG A 49 8.18 -13.08 1.06
CA ARG A 49 8.02 -14.51 0.70
C ARG A 49 8.12 -14.80 -0.81
N GLY A 50 8.86 -13.97 -1.55
CA GLY A 50 9.03 -14.11 -3.00
C GLY A 50 7.96 -13.39 -3.82
N TYR A 51 6.99 -12.72 -3.21
CA TYR A 51 6.01 -11.88 -3.91
C TYR A 51 6.45 -10.42 -3.89
N ASP A 52 6.45 -9.80 -5.06
CA ASP A 52 6.70 -8.37 -5.20
C ASP A 52 5.41 -7.58 -5.00
N VAL A 53 5.49 -6.57 -4.12
CA VAL A 53 4.37 -5.72 -3.77
C VAL A 53 4.76 -4.27 -4.00
N GLU A 54 3.94 -3.56 -4.76
CA GLU A 54 4.06 -2.12 -4.95
C GLU A 54 3.10 -1.40 -4.00
N MET A 55 3.60 -0.38 -3.32
CA MET A 55 2.83 0.37 -2.34
C MET A 55 3.16 1.85 -2.40
N GLY A 56 2.24 2.67 -1.92
CA GLY A 56 2.52 4.09 -1.87
C GLY A 56 1.28 4.93 -1.63
N ILE A 57 1.52 6.23 -1.60
CA ILE A 57 0.48 7.24 -1.65
C ILE A 57 0.64 7.93 -3.01
N PRO A 58 -0.18 7.57 -4.01
CA PRO A 58 -0.07 8.13 -5.35
C PRO A 58 -0.55 9.58 -5.40
N ASP A 59 -0.14 10.28 -6.45
CA ASP A 59 -0.60 11.64 -6.72
C ASP A 59 -2.09 11.63 -7.08
N ALA A 60 -2.92 12.24 -6.24
CA ALA A 60 -4.28 12.57 -6.61
C ALA A 60 -4.26 13.83 -7.48
N GLN A 61 -3.85 13.71 -8.75
CA GLN A 61 -3.73 14.80 -9.72
C GLN A 61 -4.98 15.72 -9.83
N LYS A 62 -6.14 15.31 -9.29
CA LYS A 62 -7.43 16.00 -9.40
C LYS A 62 -8.08 16.43 -8.08
N ASN A 63 -7.64 15.94 -6.92
CA ASN A 63 -8.28 16.22 -5.62
C ASN A 63 -7.25 16.59 -4.55
N THR A 64 -6.81 17.85 -4.58
CA THR A 64 -5.88 18.45 -3.60
C THR A 64 -6.35 18.33 -2.15
N GLN A 65 -7.67 18.21 -1.91
CA GLN A 65 -8.25 18.02 -0.58
C GLN A 65 -7.78 16.75 0.15
N PHE A 66 -7.43 15.67 -0.57
CA PHE A 66 -6.97 14.42 0.06
C PHE A 66 -5.45 14.40 0.31
N GLN A 67 -4.72 15.38 -0.19
CA GLN A 67 -3.25 15.37 -0.11
C GLN A 67 -2.76 16.33 0.98
N PHE A 68 -3.24 17.56 0.98
CA PHE A 68 -2.70 18.58 1.88
C PHE A 68 -3.12 18.32 3.34
N GLY A 69 -2.16 17.90 4.18
CA GLY A 69 -2.39 17.62 5.60
C GLY A 69 -3.20 16.36 5.88
N GLU A 70 -3.63 15.63 4.84
CA GLU A 70 -4.50 14.45 4.94
C GLU A 70 -3.77 13.12 4.69
N GLY A 71 -2.50 13.18 4.27
CA GLY A 71 -1.66 12.01 4.09
C GLY A 71 -2.03 11.11 2.90
N GLY A 72 -2.95 11.53 2.03
CA GLY A 72 -3.33 10.79 0.82
C GLY A 72 -4.04 9.46 1.08
N ILE A 73 -4.30 8.70 0.02
CA ILE A 73 -4.83 7.34 0.10
C ILE A 73 -3.67 6.37 -0.12
N PHE A 74 -3.38 5.53 0.86
CA PHE A 74 -2.41 4.46 0.75
C PHE A 74 -2.97 3.34 -0.12
N LYS A 75 -2.20 2.92 -1.13
CA LYS A 75 -2.56 1.88 -2.08
C LYS A 75 -1.53 0.76 -2.07
N ILE A 76 -2.02 -0.45 -2.32
CA ILE A 76 -1.23 -1.69 -2.37
C ILE A 76 -1.60 -2.41 -3.66
N LEU A 77 -0.59 -2.72 -4.47
CA LEU A 77 -0.73 -3.41 -5.76
C LEU A 77 0.11 -4.69 -5.76
N LEU A 78 -0.46 -5.74 -6.32
CA LEU A 78 0.12 -7.08 -6.46
C LEU A 78 -0.01 -7.54 -7.90
N ASP A 79 0.72 -8.59 -8.27
CA ASP A 79 0.49 -9.28 -9.54
C ASP A 79 -0.95 -9.79 -9.63
N ASP A 80 -1.59 -9.55 -10.76
CA ASP A 80 -2.93 -10.06 -11.03
C ASP A 80 -2.84 -11.56 -11.34
N PRO A 81 -3.42 -12.45 -10.51
CA PRO A 81 -3.38 -13.89 -10.76
C PRO A 81 -4.13 -14.30 -12.04
N ASN A 82 -4.94 -13.41 -12.61
CA ASN A 82 -5.68 -13.65 -13.84
C ASN A 82 -4.94 -13.14 -15.08
N TYR A 83 -3.80 -12.47 -14.96
CA TYR A 83 -3.03 -11.99 -16.10
C TYR A 83 -2.12 -13.09 -16.67
N PRO A 84 -1.98 -13.22 -18.00
CA PRO A 84 -2.68 -12.48 -19.06
C PRO A 84 -3.97 -13.16 -19.54
N GLU A 85 -4.36 -14.30 -18.97
CA GLU A 85 -5.42 -15.16 -19.51
C GLU A 85 -6.83 -14.53 -19.42
N ASN A 86 -7.17 -14.00 -18.25
CA ASN A 86 -8.49 -13.45 -17.92
C ASN A 86 -8.44 -11.98 -17.46
N SER A 87 -7.26 -11.35 -17.47
CA SER A 87 -7.04 -9.93 -17.16
C SER A 87 -6.05 -9.31 -18.14
N ILE A 88 -6.28 -8.03 -18.43
CA ILE A 88 -5.39 -7.20 -19.28
C ILE A 88 -4.39 -6.38 -18.47
N LEU A 89 -4.54 -6.32 -17.15
CA LEU A 89 -3.66 -5.57 -16.26
C LEU A 89 -2.71 -6.54 -15.55
N GLU A 90 -1.40 -6.27 -15.59
CA GLU A 90 -0.39 -7.09 -14.89
C GLU A 90 -0.51 -6.98 -13.37
N LYS A 91 -1.01 -5.84 -12.89
CA LYS A 91 -1.16 -5.54 -11.47
C LYS A 91 -2.62 -5.27 -11.12
N ILE A 92 -3.01 -5.66 -9.92
CA ILE A 92 -4.33 -5.42 -9.35
C ILE A 92 -4.20 -4.89 -7.92
N PHE A 93 -5.14 -4.04 -7.50
CA PHE A 93 -5.16 -3.56 -6.12
C PHE A 93 -5.59 -4.65 -5.15
N LEU A 94 -5.00 -4.66 -3.95
CA LEU A 94 -5.29 -5.64 -2.91
C LEU A 94 -6.79 -5.74 -2.59
N GLU A 95 -7.55 -4.64 -2.57
CA GLU A 95 -8.99 -4.66 -2.28
C GLU A 95 -9.77 -5.63 -3.19
N PHE A 96 -9.36 -5.79 -4.44
CA PHE A 96 -10.03 -6.70 -5.39
C PHE A 96 -9.67 -8.17 -5.18
N LEU A 97 -8.58 -8.46 -4.47
CA LEU A 97 -8.14 -9.82 -4.14
C LEU A 97 -8.73 -10.33 -2.82
N ILE A 98 -9.40 -9.48 -2.05
CA ILE A 98 -10.02 -9.84 -0.77
C ILE A 98 -11.49 -10.16 -0.97
N ASP A 99 -11.90 -11.39 -0.66
CA ASP A 99 -13.30 -11.85 -0.78
C ASP A 99 -14.25 -11.19 0.21
N ASN A 100 -13.78 -10.89 1.43
CA ASN A 100 -14.61 -10.30 2.46
C ASN A 100 -14.91 -8.82 2.17
N GLN A 101 -16.17 -8.52 1.86
CA GLN A 101 -16.61 -7.16 1.50
C GLN A 101 -16.31 -6.10 2.58
N SER A 102 -16.49 -6.42 3.86
CA SER A 102 -16.23 -5.45 4.93
C SER A 102 -14.74 -5.12 5.07
N ILE A 103 -13.86 -6.10 4.82
CA ILE A 103 -12.41 -5.86 4.78
C ILE A 103 -12.06 -5.03 3.55
N ARG A 104 -12.61 -5.38 2.39
CA ARG A 104 -12.41 -4.69 1.11
C ARG A 104 -12.73 -3.19 1.23
N GLU A 105 -13.93 -2.85 1.68
CA GLU A 105 -14.38 -1.46 1.83
C GLU A 105 -13.48 -0.67 2.79
N LYS A 106 -12.96 -1.33 3.84
CA LYS A 106 -12.08 -0.71 4.82
C LYS A 106 -10.68 -0.42 4.27
N ILE A 107 -10.12 -1.29 3.42
CA ILE A 107 -8.77 -1.11 2.87
C ILE A 107 -8.74 -0.27 1.59
N GLU A 108 -9.86 -0.19 0.85
CA GLU A 108 -10.00 0.64 -0.35
C GLU A 108 -9.70 2.12 -0.07
N TYR A 109 -10.16 2.63 1.08
CA TYR A 109 -10.00 4.00 1.54
C TYR A 109 -9.04 4.12 2.74
N THR A 110 -7.86 3.49 2.62
CA THR A 110 -6.82 3.60 3.65
C THR A 110 -6.20 5.00 3.63
N PHE A 111 -6.59 5.87 4.55
CA PHE A 111 -6.05 7.24 4.61
C PHE A 111 -4.68 7.28 5.28
N GLY A 112 -3.67 7.84 4.61
CA GLY A 112 -2.30 7.92 5.13
C GLY A 112 -2.16 8.76 6.39
N LYS A 113 -3.09 9.68 6.69
CA LYS A 113 -3.14 10.38 8.00
C LYS A 113 -3.44 9.45 9.19
N ASN A 114 -4.05 8.29 8.97
CA ASN A 114 -4.41 7.35 10.02
C ASN A 114 -3.49 6.13 10.00
N GLU A 115 -2.47 6.14 10.85
CA GLU A 115 -1.51 5.05 11.00
C GLU A 115 -2.19 3.68 11.22
N LYS A 116 -3.26 3.62 12.02
CA LYS A 116 -3.96 2.36 12.30
C LYS A 116 -4.67 1.78 11.09
N ASP A 117 -5.14 2.62 10.18
CA ASP A 117 -5.75 2.14 8.93
C ASP A 117 -4.67 1.54 8.02
N ILE A 118 -3.49 2.18 7.97
CA ILE A 118 -2.33 1.66 7.22
C ILE A 118 -1.86 0.34 7.83
N GLU A 119 -1.70 0.26 9.16
CA GLU A 119 -1.34 -0.99 9.86
C GLU A 119 -2.34 -2.10 9.55
N TYR A 120 -3.63 -1.79 9.59
CA TYR A 120 -4.67 -2.76 9.26
C TYR A 120 -4.57 -3.23 7.80
N ALA A 121 -4.37 -2.32 6.85
CA ALA A 121 -4.18 -2.69 5.44
C ALA A 121 -2.94 -3.58 5.25
N LEU A 122 -1.84 -3.28 5.93
CA LEU A 122 -0.62 -4.10 5.90
C LEU A 122 -0.81 -5.47 6.58
N GLN A 123 -1.61 -5.56 7.64
CA GLN A 123 -1.98 -6.84 8.27
C GLN A 123 -2.80 -7.71 7.30
N VAL A 124 -3.75 -7.11 6.59
CA VAL A 124 -4.55 -7.81 5.57
C VAL A 124 -3.65 -8.30 4.44
N LEU A 125 -2.75 -7.45 3.94
CA LEU A 125 -1.74 -7.83 2.94
C LEU A 125 -0.89 -9.01 3.42
N LYS A 126 -0.32 -8.91 4.62
CA LYS A 126 0.53 -9.96 5.17
C LYS A 126 -0.22 -11.28 5.30
N GLY A 127 -1.45 -11.25 5.82
CA GLY A 127 -2.30 -12.44 5.93
C GLY A 127 -2.65 -13.05 4.57
N TYR A 128 -2.95 -12.23 3.57
CA TYR A 128 -3.17 -12.69 2.19
C TYR A 128 -1.93 -13.39 1.61
N LEU A 129 -0.74 -12.78 1.74
CA LEU A 129 0.51 -13.34 1.23
C LEU A 129 0.96 -14.60 1.98
N ASP A 130 0.80 -14.64 3.31
CA ASP A 130 1.12 -15.82 4.12
C ASP A 130 0.23 -17.00 3.70
N LYS A 131 -1.09 -16.78 3.54
CA LYS A 131 -2.03 -17.80 3.07
C LYS A 131 -1.66 -18.29 1.66
N LYS A 132 -1.42 -17.37 0.73
CA LYS A 132 -1.01 -17.70 -0.65
C LYS A 132 0.26 -18.55 -0.68
N TYR A 133 1.26 -18.17 0.11
CA TYR A 133 2.52 -18.93 0.25
C TYR A 133 2.27 -20.35 0.74
N GLU A 134 1.43 -20.51 1.76
CA GLU A 134 1.10 -21.81 2.34
C GLU A 134 0.35 -22.73 1.35
N GLU A 135 -0.57 -22.17 0.56
CA GLU A 135 -1.31 -22.88 -0.48
C GLU A 135 -0.40 -23.34 -1.63
N GLU A 136 0.54 -22.50 -2.06
CA GLU A 136 1.48 -22.83 -3.16
C GLU A 136 2.55 -23.86 -2.75
N HIS A 137 2.80 -24.04 -1.45
CA HIS A 137 3.84 -24.93 -0.93
C HIS A 137 3.27 -26.15 -0.17
N ASP A 138 1.98 -26.44 -0.32
CA ASP A 138 1.29 -27.56 0.33
C ASP A 138 1.49 -27.60 1.87
N LEU A 139 1.61 -26.43 2.50
CA LEU A 139 1.82 -26.33 3.95
C LEU A 139 0.50 -26.41 4.74
N VAL A 140 -0.64 -26.33 4.05
CA VAL A 140 -1.98 -26.50 4.62
C VAL A 140 -2.30 -27.99 4.72
N LYS A 141 -2.26 -28.53 5.95
CA LYS A 141 -2.69 -29.90 6.27
C LYS A 141 -4.16 -29.99 6.64
#